data_AF-A0A506QRU2-F1
#
_entry.id   AF-A0A506QRU2-F1
#
_cell.length_a   1.000
_cell.length_b   1.000
_cell.length_c   1.000
_cell.angle_alpha   90.00
_cell.angle_beta   90.00
_cell.angle_gamma   90.00
#
_symmetry.space_group_name_H-M   'P 1'
#
loop_
_entity.id
_entity.type
_entity.pdbx_description
1 polymer ?
#
loop_
_entity_poly.entity_id
_entity_poly.type
_entity_poly.pdbx_seq_one_letter_code
_entity_poly.pdbx_strand_id
1 'polypeptide(L)'
;MTTIESFAPDAGALFSLLDAGAGPVLVNDPCGALWDEFWQAPHCRNVWQSWRLAPGQTQEGDVWDALAALRHVHAADGAAALAAALFPPATHTDLTRRLMACVMTFASDTGHFNGQSSGLGALAGLLWADDLWGAITRWSRQYPYHPALQSARALLTREGASESVLAISSRMTIFHHPHVAETFTGAPGFRLSTLRLRPAQVIFLTPDIRCMESDELTSVYGFLLHALQSMASLHNVKFSLAEPVRAEEGGARETF
;
A
#
# COMPACT_ATOMS: atom_id res chain seq x y z
N MET A 1 -10.66 -5.33 -29.69
CA MET A 1 -10.36 -6.74 -29.39
C MET A 1 -9.13 -6.72 -28.52
N THR A 2 -9.33 -6.74 -27.20
CA THR A 2 -8.26 -6.70 -26.20
C THR A 2 -7.84 -8.15 -25.94
N THR A 3 -6.63 -8.52 -26.37
CA THR A 3 -5.97 -9.73 -25.93
C THR A 3 -5.76 -9.63 -24.43
N ILE A 4 -6.45 -10.49 -23.67
CA ILE A 4 -6.18 -10.67 -22.25
C ILE A 4 -4.86 -11.42 -22.20
N GLU A 5 -3.74 -10.71 -22.01
CA GLU A 5 -2.48 -11.36 -21.64
C GLU A 5 -2.76 -12.17 -20.37
N SER A 6 -2.86 -13.49 -20.51
CA SER A 6 -3.10 -14.37 -19.37
C SER A 6 -1.79 -14.49 -18.58
N PHE A 7 -1.85 -14.24 -17.28
CA PHE A 7 -0.75 -14.44 -16.35
C PHE A 7 -0.95 -15.79 -15.67
N ALA A 8 0.10 -16.59 -15.58
CA ALA A 8 0.13 -17.87 -14.89
C ALA A 8 0.91 -17.75 -13.57
N PRO A 9 0.47 -18.44 -12.51
CA PRO A 9 1.21 -18.52 -11.26
C PRO A 9 2.57 -19.23 -11.48
N ASP A 10 3.64 -18.70 -10.90
CA ASP A 10 4.96 -19.34 -10.88
C ASP A 10 5.33 -19.79 -9.47
N ALA A 11 4.78 -20.94 -9.08
CA ALA A 11 5.05 -21.56 -7.79
C ALA A 11 6.52 -21.95 -7.64
N GLY A 12 7.17 -22.35 -8.74
CA GLY A 12 8.59 -22.72 -8.75
C GLY A 12 9.49 -21.55 -8.36
N ALA A 13 9.24 -20.37 -8.92
CA ALA A 13 9.97 -19.15 -8.55
C ALA A 13 9.70 -18.76 -7.09
N LEU A 14 8.44 -18.82 -6.63
CA LEU A 14 8.10 -18.54 -5.23
C LEU A 14 8.86 -19.48 -4.28
N PHE A 15 8.75 -20.80 -4.45
CA PHE A 15 9.40 -21.75 -3.55
C PHE A 15 10.93 -21.64 -3.60
N SER A 16 11.50 -21.36 -4.78
CA SER A 16 12.94 -21.09 -4.89
C SER A 16 13.38 -19.87 -4.08
N LEU A 17 12.58 -18.79 -4.05
CA LEU A 17 12.86 -17.60 -3.25
C LEU A 17 12.70 -17.86 -1.74
N LEU A 18 11.70 -18.66 -1.37
CA LEU A 18 11.48 -19.07 0.01
C LEU A 18 12.67 -19.92 0.49
N ASP A 19 13.05 -20.95 -0.26
CA ASP A 19 14.16 -21.87 0.09
C ASP A 19 15.52 -21.15 0.16
N ALA A 20 15.72 -20.10 -0.65
CA ALA A 20 16.94 -19.29 -0.58
C ALA A 20 17.09 -18.52 0.74
N GLY A 21 16.00 -18.28 1.47
CA GLY A 21 16.03 -17.64 2.80
C GLY A 21 16.60 -16.22 2.82
N ALA A 22 16.62 -15.53 1.67
CA ALA A 22 17.35 -14.26 1.48
C ALA A 22 16.66 -13.02 2.08
N GLY A 23 15.50 -13.19 2.72
CA GLY A 23 14.72 -12.09 3.31
C GLY A 23 13.22 -12.31 3.15
N PRO A 24 12.40 -11.28 3.41
CA PRO A 24 10.98 -11.37 3.17
C PRO A 24 10.68 -11.38 1.67
N VAL A 25 9.61 -12.08 1.29
CA VAL A 25 9.15 -12.19 -0.09
C VAL A 25 7.87 -11.36 -0.26
N LEU A 26 7.82 -10.58 -1.32
CA LEU A 26 6.61 -9.90 -1.78
C LEU A 26 6.14 -10.60 -3.05
N VAL A 27 4.89 -11.07 -3.05
CA VAL A 27 4.32 -11.86 -4.15
C VAL A 27 3.23 -11.02 -4.81
N ASN A 28 3.38 -10.77 -6.10
CA ASN A 28 2.27 -10.29 -6.92
C ASN A 28 1.50 -11.51 -7.43
N ASP A 29 0.30 -11.73 -6.91
CA ASP A 29 -0.48 -12.96 -7.13
C ASP A 29 -1.90 -12.63 -7.62
N PRO A 30 -2.05 -12.20 -8.89
CA PRO A 30 -3.37 -11.97 -9.46
C PRO A 30 -4.27 -13.19 -9.31
N CYS A 31 -5.49 -12.96 -8.85
CA CYS A 31 -6.51 -13.97 -8.56
C CYS A 31 -6.17 -14.96 -7.43
N GLY A 32 -5.05 -14.81 -6.71
CA GLY A 32 -4.79 -15.57 -5.48
C GLY A 32 -4.34 -17.02 -5.66
N ALA A 33 -3.91 -17.43 -6.86
CA ALA A 33 -3.58 -18.82 -7.13
C ALA A 33 -2.35 -19.31 -6.32
N LEU A 34 -1.32 -18.47 -6.19
CA LEU A 34 -0.14 -18.79 -5.38
C LEU A 34 -0.46 -18.77 -3.88
N TRP A 35 -1.34 -17.89 -3.44
CA TRP A 35 -1.84 -17.86 -2.07
C TRP A 35 -2.52 -19.18 -1.71
N ASP A 36 -3.43 -19.66 -2.57
CA ASP A 36 -4.15 -20.92 -2.34
C ASP A 36 -3.18 -22.11 -2.28
N GLU A 37 -2.24 -22.19 -3.22
CA GLU A 37 -1.23 -23.26 -3.23
C GLU A 37 -0.35 -23.22 -1.96
N PHE A 38 0.13 -22.02 -1.59
CA PHE A 38 0.92 -21.80 -0.38
C PHE A 38 0.15 -22.18 0.89
N TRP A 39 -1.13 -21.82 0.98
CA TRP A 39 -1.96 -22.05 2.16
C TRP A 39 -2.33 -23.52 2.34
N GLN A 40 -2.51 -24.25 1.23
CA GLN A 40 -2.77 -25.70 1.25
C GLN A 40 -1.51 -26.53 1.55
N ALA A 41 -0.32 -25.96 1.39
CA ALA A 41 0.97 -26.60 1.71
C ALA A 41 1.30 -26.50 3.22
N PRO A 42 1.11 -27.58 4.03
CA PRO A 42 1.18 -27.45 5.50
C PRO A 42 2.58 -27.08 6.01
N HIS A 43 3.62 -27.50 5.31
CA HIS A 43 5.00 -27.17 5.64
C HIS A 43 5.26 -25.66 5.49
N CYS A 44 4.72 -25.02 4.45
CA CYS A 44 4.87 -23.60 4.21
C CYS A 44 4.17 -22.77 5.29
N ARG A 45 2.91 -23.07 5.57
CA ARG A 45 2.11 -22.39 6.60
C ARG A 45 2.72 -22.46 8.01
N ASN A 46 3.41 -23.56 8.32
CA ASN A 46 4.04 -23.75 9.64
C ASN A 46 5.40 -23.07 9.78
N VAL A 47 6.10 -22.84 8.67
CA VAL A 47 7.46 -22.27 8.66
C VAL A 47 7.42 -20.75 8.42
N TRP A 48 6.53 -20.28 7.55
CA TRP A 48 6.49 -18.90 7.09
C TRP A 48 5.35 -18.12 7.73
N GLN A 49 5.65 -16.87 8.10
CA GLN A 49 4.62 -15.90 8.46
C GLN A 49 4.11 -15.23 7.19
N SER A 50 2.84 -15.48 6.88
CA SER A 50 2.22 -15.00 5.66
C SER A 50 1.14 -13.96 5.95
N TRP A 51 1.05 -12.95 5.09
CA TRP A 51 -0.08 -12.02 5.04
C TRP A 51 -0.64 -11.95 3.63
N ARG A 52 -1.97 -11.83 3.51
CA ARG A 52 -2.67 -11.59 2.25
C ARG A 52 -3.27 -10.19 2.26
N LEU A 53 -2.73 -9.27 1.48
CA LEU A 53 -3.30 -7.93 1.31
C LEU A 53 -4.19 -7.90 0.06
N ALA A 54 -5.50 -7.75 0.30
CA ALA A 54 -6.53 -7.88 -0.73
C ALA A 54 -7.56 -6.72 -0.71
N PRO A 55 -7.13 -5.45 -0.87
CA PRO A 55 -8.05 -4.32 -0.87
C PRO A 55 -9.12 -4.45 -1.96
N GLY A 56 -10.36 -4.07 -1.61
CA GLY A 56 -11.53 -4.15 -2.48
C GLY A 56 -12.26 -5.51 -2.44
N GLN A 57 -11.73 -6.50 -1.73
CA GLN A 57 -12.37 -7.80 -1.52
C GLN A 57 -13.06 -7.85 -0.15
N THR A 58 -14.26 -8.42 -0.10
CA THR A 58 -14.97 -8.62 1.16
C THR A 58 -14.36 -9.76 1.96
N GLN A 59 -13.93 -9.49 3.19
CA GLN A 59 -13.66 -10.46 4.28
C GLN A 59 -12.42 -11.38 4.19
N GLU A 60 -11.52 -11.24 3.22
CA GLU A 60 -10.40 -12.20 3.03
C GLU A 60 -8.97 -11.61 3.12
N GLY A 61 -8.80 -10.39 3.63
CA GLY A 61 -7.50 -9.73 3.67
C GLY A 61 -6.99 -9.41 5.08
N ASP A 62 -5.68 -9.55 5.26
CA ASP A 62 -4.95 -8.92 6.36
C ASP A 62 -4.93 -7.39 6.21
N VAL A 63 -4.80 -6.72 7.35
CA VAL A 63 -4.70 -5.26 7.42
C VAL A 63 -3.23 -4.84 7.39
N TRP A 64 -2.91 -3.76 6.69
CA TRP A 64 -1.65 -3.05 6.84
C TRP A 64 -1.88 -1.61 7.32
N ASP A 65 -1.45 -1.34 8.56
CA ASP A 65 -1.43 0.02 9.10
C ASP A 65 -0.21 0.79 8.56
N ALA A 66 -0.40 1.39 7.38
CA ALA A 66 0.63 2.16 6.68
C ALA A 66 1.09 3.40 7.47
N LEU A 67 0.21 4.05 8.25
CA LEU A 67 0.59 5.21 9.06
C LEU A 67 1.39 4.80 10.29
N ALA A 68 1.02 3.70 10.97
CA ALA A 68 1.83 3.16 12.06
C ALA A 68 3.24 2.75 11.62
N ALA A 69 3.41 2.33 10.36
CA ALA A 69 4.72 1.97 9.82
C ALA A 69 5.71 3.14 9.85
N LEU A 70 5.24 4.40 9.84
CA LEU A 70 6.08 5.60 9.95
C LEU A 70 6.87 5.65 11.26
N ARG A 71 6.36 5.03 12.34
CA ARG A 71 7.07 4.97 13.64
C ARG A 71 8.32 4.09 13.62
N HIS A 72 8.49 3.30 12.58
CA HIS A 72 9.60 2.36 12.43
C HIS A 72 10.66 2.83 11.44
N VAL A 73 10.48 3.99 10.83
CA VAL A 73 11.42 4.62 9.91
C VAL A 73 11.60 6.09 10.30
N HIS A 74 12.50 6.81 9.63
CA HIS A 74 12.56 8.26 9.76
C HIS A 74 11.25 8.86 9.20
N ALA A 75 10.46 9.53 10.05
CA ALA A 75 9.07 9.87 9.75
C ALA A 75 8.91 10.74 8.49
N ALA A 76 9.80 11.69 8.27
CA ALA A 76 9.77 12.56 7.08
C ALA A 76 10.03 11.77 5.78
N ASP A 77 10.99 10.84 5.81
CA ASP A 77 11.32 10.02 4.64
C ASP A 77 10.22 8.99 4.37
N GLY A 78 9.66 8.41 5.44
CA GLY A 78 8.52 7.50 5.35
C GLY A 78 7.28 8.20 4.78
N ALA A 79 6.96 9.41 5.26
CA ALA A 79 5.83 10.18 4.77
C ALA A 79 6.03 10.58 3.30
N ALA A 80 7.25 10.97 2.90
CA ALA A 80 7.58 11.23 1.51
C ALA A 80 7.45 9.98 0.63
N ALA A 81 7.90 8.82 1.12
CA ALA A 81 7.79 7.55 0.41
C ALA A 81 6.33 7.12 0.21
N LEU A 82 5.50 7.17 1.26
CA LEU A 82 4.07 6.86 1.17
C LEU A 82 3.33 7.85 0.26
N ALA A 83 3.65 9.15 0.33
CA ALA A 83 3.06 10.15 -0.55
C ALA A 83 3.46 9.93 -2.02
N ALA A 84 4.71 9.55 -2.29
CA ALA A 84 5.17 9.22 -3.64
C ALA A 84 4.49 7.96 -4.20
N ALA A 85 4.24 6.96 -3.35
CA ALA A 85 3.48 5.77 -3.74
C ALA A 85 1.99 6.08 -3.99
N LEU A 86 1.37 6.96 -3.18
CA LEU A 86 -0.01 7.39 -3.39
C LEU A 86 -0.19 8.25 -4.65
N PHE A 87 0.80 9.08 -4.96
CA PHE A 87 0.78 10.05 -6.05
C PHE A 87 2.02 9.90 -6.95
N PRO A 88 2.03 8.87 -7.83
CA PRO A 88 3.19 8.57 -8.66
C PRO A 88 3.65 9.77 -9.51
N PRO A 89 4.97 9.97 -9.69
CA PRO A 89 5.53 11.12 -10.39
C PRO A 89 5.15 11.21 -11.86
N ALA A 90 4.82 10.08 -12.49
CA ALA A 90 4.37 10.06 -13.89
C ALA A 90 3.01 10.75 -14.09
N THR A 91 2.16 10.79 -13.07
CA THR A 91 0.77 11.24 -13.18
C THR A 91 0.42 12.41 -12.26
N HIS A 92 1.27 12.70 -11.26
CA HIS A 92 0.98 13.73 -10.25
C HIS A 92 2.16 14.68 -10.03
N THR A 93 1.85 15.89 -9.57
CA THR A 93 2.84 16.93 -9.35
C THR A 93 3.66 16.70 -8.07
N ASP A 94 4.85 17.31 -8.01
CA ASP A 94 5.65 17.33 -6.78
C ASP A 94 4.93 18.05 -5.63
N LEU A 95 4.13 19.07 -5.95
CA LEU A 95 3.35 19.81 -4.96
C LEU A 95 2.33 18.90 -4.27
N THR A 96 1.62 18.06 -5.03
CA THR A 96 0.67 17.06 -4.51
C THR A 96 1.35 16.11 -3.52
N ARG A 97 2.51 15.56 -3.89
CA ARG A 97 3.29 14.67 -3.01
C ARG A 97 3.75 15.36 -1.74
N ARG A 98 4.30 16.58 -1.85
CA ARG A 98 4.77 17.35 -0.69
C ARG A 98 3.63 17.71 0.27
N LEU A 99 2.48 18.10 -0.27
CA LEU A 99 1.28 18.36 0.54
C LEU A 99 0.86 17.10 1.30
N MET A 100 0.73 15.96 0.62
CA MET A 100 0.36 14.71 1.27
C MET A 100 1.40 14.27 2.30
N ALA A 101 2.69 14.42 2.03
CA ALA A 101 3.76 14.10 2.97
C ALA A 101 3.64 14.96 4.25
N CYS A 102 3.29 16.25 4.13
CA CYS A 102 3.05 17.10 5.30
C CYS A 102 1.85 16.59 6.13
N VAL A 103 0.78 16.17 5.47
CA VAL A 103 -0.41 15.60 6.15
C VAL A 103 -0.08 14.31 6.88
N MET A 104 0.63 13.38 6.22
CA MET A 104 1.05 12.11 6.81
C MET A 104 2.02 12.31 7.98
N THR A 105 2.95 13.27 7.86
CA THR A 105 3.87 13.63 8.95
C THR A 105 3.08 14.13 10.17
N PHE A 106 2.14 15.06 9.96
CA PHE A 106 1.27 15.54 11.05
C PHE A 106 0.43 14.41 11.68
N ALA A 107 -0.14 13.53 10.85
CA ALA A 107 -0.93 12.38 11.32
C ALA A 107 -0.09 11.43 12.19
N SER A 108 1.16 11.18 11.79
CA SER A 108 2.13 10.37 12.54
C SER A 108 2.54 11.04 13.86
N ASP A 109 2.97 12.31 13.81
CA ASP A 109 3.50 13.05 14.95
C ASP A 109 2.48 13.25 16.07
N THR A 110 1.22 13.50 15.70
CA THR A 110 0.14 13.73 16.67
C THR A 110 -0.55 12.44 17.11
N GLY A 111 -0.36 11.35 16.37
CA GLY A 111 -1.06 10.09 16.58
C GLY A 111 -2.58 10.17 16.43
N HIS A 112 -3.12 11.22 15.79
CA HIS A 112 -4.56 11.38 15.51
C HIS A 112 -5.18 10.15 14.86
N PHE A 113 -4.38 9.42 14.08
CA PHE A 113 -4.82 8.26 13.32
C PHE A 113 -4.11 6.98 13.78
N ASN A 114 -3.66 6.91 15.04
CA ASN A 114 -3.12 5.68 15.63
C ASN A 114 -4.22 4.93 16.42
N GLY A 115 -4.34 3.61 16.23
CA GLY A 115 -5.25 2.77 17.03
C GLY A 115 -6.03 1.73 16.22
N GLN A 116 -6.89 0.98 16.90
CA GLN A 116 -7.65 -0.15 16.31
C GLN A 116 -8.74 0.27 15.32
N SER A 117 -9.05 1.57 15.21
CA SER A 117 -10.03 2.11 14.27
C SER A 117 -9.45 3.29 13.48
N SER A 118 -8.13 3.31 13.37
CA SER A 118 -7.36 4.45 12.87
C SER A 118 -6.30 3.95 11.89
N GLY A 119 -5.97 4.76 10.89
CA GLY A 119 -5.04 4.38 9.83
C GLY A 119 -5.21 5.25 8.58
N LEU A 120 -4.64 4.80 7.46
CA LEU A 120 -4.72 5.56 6.20
C LEU A 120 -6.15 5.66 5.68
N GLY A 121 -7.00 4.64 5.90
CA GLY A 121 -8.42 4.70 5.51
C GLY A 121 -9.20 5.75 6.30
N ALA A 122 -8.96 5.86 7.62
CA ALA A 122 -9.58 6.89 8.46
C ALA A 122 -9.11 8.31 8.07
N LEU A 123 -7.82 8.48 7.76
CA LEU A 123 -7.29 9.74 7.22
C LEU A 123 -7.95 10.08 5.88
N ALA A 124 -8.09 9.10 4.99
CA ALA A 124 -8.74 9.27 3.70
C ALA A 124 -10.20 9.72 3.85
N GLY A 125 -10.96 9.11 4.77
CA GLY A 125 -12.34 9.51 5.05
C GLY A 125 -12.46 10.96 5.51
N LEU A 126 -11.56 11.43 6.37
CA LEU A 126 -11.55 12.82 6.82
C LEU A 126 -11.20 13.79 5.67
N LEU A 127 -10.16 13.48 4.90
CA LEU A 127 -9.73 14.33 3.78
C LEU A 127 -10.77 14.38 2.65
N TRP A 128 -11.52 13.30 2.46
CA TRP A 128 -12.65 13.24 1.55
C TRP A 128 -13.82 14.10 2.03
N ALA A 129 -14.16 14.05 3.32
CA ALA A 129 -15.33 14.74 3.88
C ALA A 129 -15.14 16.26 4.04
N ASP A 130 -13.95 16.71 4.45
CA ASP A 130 -13.73 18.08 4.91
C ASP A 130 -12.95 18.98 3.95
N ASP A 131 -12.52 18.42 2.81
CA ASP A 131 -11.51 18.99 1.93
C ASP A 131 -10.16 19.26 2.64
N LEU A 132 -9.06 19.19 1.90
CA LEU A 132 -7.70 19.29 2.46
C LEU A 132 -7.46 20.67 3.12
N TRP A 133 -8.02 21.73 2.53
CA TRP A 133 -7.93 23.09 3.07
C TRP A 133 -8.64 23.22 4.42
N GLY A 134 -9.85 22.68 4.53
CA GLY A 134 -10.64 22.68 5.76
C GLY A 134 -9.94 21.91 6.87
N ALA A 135 -9.45 20.71 6.56
CA ALA A 135 -8.69 19.87 7.48
C ALA A 135 -7.43 20.60 8.01
N ILE A 136 -6.56 21.10 7.11
CA ILE A 136 -5.34 21.82 7.50
C ILE A 136 -5.66 23.07 8.32
N THR A 137 -6.71 23.82 7.96
CA THR A 137 -7.10 25.03 8.69
C THR A 137 -7.52 24.70 10.12
N ARG A 138 -8.34 23.67 10.32
CA ARG A 138 -8.77 23.26 11.66
C ARG A 138 -7.61 22.71 12.49
N TRP A 139 -6.78 21.83 11.90
CA TRP A 139 -5.60 21.32 12.59
C TRP A 139 -4.62 22.44 12.95
N SER A 140 -4.45 23.45 12.09
CA SER A 140 -3.57 24.59 12.37
C SER A 140 -4.08 25.49 13.50
N ARG A 141 -5.39 25.51 13.75
CA ARG A 141 -5.94 26.21 14.93
C ARG A 141 -5.63 25.45 16.22
N GLN A 142 -5.63 24.12 16.17
CA GLN A 142 -5.34 23.28 17.33
C GLN A 142 -3.83 23.11 17.58
N TYR A 143 -3.02 23.09 16.52
CA TYR A 143 -1.56 22.91 16.54
C TYR A 143 -0.84 24.02 15.76
N PRO A 144 -0.87 25.27 16.24
CA PRO A 144 -0.39 26.44 15.48
C PRO A 144 1.12 26.42 15.16
N TYR A 145 1.91 25.71 15.96
CA TYR A 145 3.37 25.65 15.82
C TYR A 145 3.86 24.33 15.21
N HIS A 146 2.97 23.48 14.70
CA HIS A 146 3.39 22.21 14.11
C HIS A 146 4.12 22.43 12.77
N PRO A 147 5.39 22.01 12.63
CA PRO A 147 6.19 22.32 11.43
C PRO A 147 5.57 21.80 10.13
N ALA A 148 5.00 20.58 10.16
CA ALA A 148 4.34 20.00 8.99
C ALA A 148 3.11 20.81 8.54
N LEU A 149 2.30 21.34 9.47
CA LEU A 149 1.14 22.17 9.13
C LEU A 149 1.55 23.56 8.62
N GLN A 150 2.61 24.15 9.19
CA GLN A 150 3.17 25.41 8.68
C GLN A 150 3.67 25.24 7.25
N SER A 151 4.36 24.12 6.98
CA SER A 151 4.82 23.76 5.64
C SER A 151 3.65 23.54 4.69
N ALA A 152 2.63 22.79 5.11
CA ALA A 152 1.42 22.56 4.31
C ALA A 152 0.73 23.88 3.95
N ARG A 153 0.56 24.80 4.91
CA ARG A 153 -0.01 26.13 4.67
C ARG A 153 0.79 26.94 3.65
N ALA A 154 2.12 26.91 3.73
CA ALA A 154 2.97 27.58 2.76
C ALA A 154 2.88 26.94 1.36
N LEU A 155 2.71 25.62 1.28
CA LEU A 155 2.50 24.94 0.00
C LEU A 155 1.14 25.27 -0.61
N LEU A 156 0.10 25.45 0.22
CA LEU A 156 -1.25 25.81 -0.24
C LEU A 156 -1.34 27.22 -0.85
N THR A 157 -0.34 28.09 -0.66
CA THR A 157 -0.28 29.41 -1.32
C THR A 157 0.42 29.37 -2.68
N ARG A 158 0.93 28.21 -3.11
CA ARG A 158 1.63 28.07 -4.39
C ARG A 158 0.64 27.91 -5.53
N GLU A 159 1.05 28.34 -6.71
CA GLU A 159 0.35 28.00 -7.96
C GLU A 159 0.27 26.48 -8.13
N GLY A 160 -0.89 25.97 -8.57
CA GLY A 160 -1.15 24.53 -8.65
C GLY A 160 -1.70 23.88 -7.38
N ALA A 161 -1.88 24.65 -6.29
CA ALA A 161 -2.34 24.12 -5.01
C ALA A 161 -3.78 23.60 -5.08
N SER A 162 -4.67 24.29 -5.78
CA SER A 162 -6.07 23.88 -5.94
C SER A 162 -6.18 22.55 -6.69
N GLU A 163 -5.42 22.36 -7.76
CA GLU A 163 -5.33 21.12 -8.53
C GLU A 163 -4.75 19.99 -7.67
N SER A 164 -3.74 20.30 -6.86
CA SER A 164 -3.15 19.33 -5.92
C SER A 164 -4.13 18.89 -4.84
N VAL A 165 -4.91 19.83 -4.29
CA VAL A 165 -5.97 19.56 -3.31
C VAL A 165 -7.04 18.66 -3.94
N LEU A 166 -7.49 18.99 -5.16
CA LEU A 166 -8.47 18.17 -5.88
C LEU A 166 -7.95 16.76 -6.17
N ALA A 167 -6.69 16.63 -6.60
CA ALA A 167 -6.05 15.34 -6.83
C ALA A 167 -5.98 14.51 -5.55
N ILE A 168 -5.65 15.14 -4.41
CA ILE A 168 -5.67 14.47 -3.11
C ILE A 168 -7.07 14.01 -2.74
N SER A 169 -8.07 14.89 -2.82
CA SER A 169 -9.47 14.55 -2.53
C SER A 169 -9.96 13.40 -3.40
N SER A 170 -9.74 13.46 -4.72
CA SER A 170 -10.08 12.40 -5.67
C SER A 170 -9.40 11.08 -5.32
N ARG A 171 -8.11 11.09 -4.95
CA ARG A 171 -7.40 9.88 -4.51
C ARG A 171 -7.99 9.32 -3.22
N MET A 172 -8.34 10.18 -2.26
CA MET A 172 -8.94 9.76 -0.99
C MET A 172 -10.35 9.20 -1.16
N THR A 173 -11.06 9.52 -2.26
CA THR A 173 -12.31 8.86 -2.64
C THR A 173 -12.14 7.33 -2.75
N ILE A 174 -11.01 6.88 -3.29
CA ILE A 174 -10.70 5.45 -3.46
C ILE A 174 -10.36 4.82 -2.10
N PHE A 175 -9.50 5.47 -1.32
CA PHE A 175 -8.96 4.92 -0.07
C PHE A 175 -9.94 4.95 1.11
N HIS A 176 -10.98 5.78 1.08
CA HIS A 176 -12.04 5.74 2.09
C HIS A 176 -13.16 4.74 1.77
N HIS A 177 -13.21 4.21 0.54
CA HIS A 177 -14.22 3.22 0.17
C HIS A 177 -14.15 2.03 1.14
N PRO A 178 -15.26 1.56 1.74
CA PRO A 178 -15.21 0.61 2.87
C PRO A 178 -14.31 -0.61 2.63
N HIS A 179 -14.46 -1.26 1.48
CA HIS A 179 -13.67 -2.45 1.12
C HIS A 179 -12.18 -2.18 0.87
N VAL A 180 -11.77 -0.93 0.64
CA VAL A 180 -10.37 -0.53 0.53
C VAL A 180 -9.85 -0.07 1.89
N ALA A 181 -10.65 0.74 2.59
CA ALA A 181 -10.31 1.31 3.89
C ALA A 181 -10.04 0.24 4.95
N GLU A 182 -10.76 -0.88 4.93
CA GLU A 182 -10.56 -2.02 5.84
C GLU A 182 -9.13 -2.59 5.77
N THR A 183 -8.51 -2.65 4.59
CA THR A 183 -7.10 -3.07 4.44
C THR A 183 -6.14 -2.09 5.10
N PHE A 184 -6.54 -0.83 5.29
CA PHE A 184 -5.68 0.24 5.79
C PHE A 184 -6.10 0.79 7.16
N THR A 185 -7.10 0.19 7.79
CA THR A 185 -7.69 0.66 9.05
C THR A 185 -7.94 -0.56 9.93
N GLY A 186 -7.30 -0.64 11.09
CA GLY A 186 -7.57 -1.73 12.04
C GLY A 186 -6.35 -2.35 12.71
N ALA A 187 -6.61 -3.21 13.68
CA ALA A 187 -5.65 -4.20 14.17
C ALA A 187 -6.36 -5.55 14.45
N PRO A 188 -5.71 -6.71 14.26
CA PRO A 188 -4.28 -6.93 13.91
C PRO A 188 -4.03 -7.44 12.47
N GLY A 189 -2.90 -7.05 11.88
CA GLY A 189 -2.42 -7.52 10.57
C GLY A 189 -0.89 -7.30 10.40
N PHE A 190 -0.42 -7.04 9.19
CA PHE A 190 1.00 -6.83 8.87
C PHE A 190 1.58 -5.58 9.56
N ARG A 191 2.80 -5.71 10.12
CA ARG A 191 3.53 -4.61 10.78
C ARG A 191 4.98 -4.56 10.30
N LEU A 192 5.43 -3.39 9.84
CA LEU A 192 6.80 -3.23 9.34
C LEU A 192 7.89 -3.59 10.36
N SER A 193 7.65 -3.36 11.66
CA SER A 193 8.61 -3.69 12.72
C SER A 193 8.93 -5.18 12.83
N THR A 194 8.04 -6.06 12.35
CA THR A 194 8.30 -7.51 12.40
C THR A 194 9.27 -7.97 11.33
N LEU A 195 9.56 -7.16 10.29
CA LEU A 195 10.44 -7.52 9.18
C LEU A 195 11.89 -7.82 9.60
N ARG A 196 12.41 -7.12 10.61
CA ARG A 196 13.79 -7.36 11.10
C ARG A 196 13.89 -8.47 12.12
N LEU A 197 12.80 -8.76 12.83
CA LEU A 197 12.80 -9.62 14.01
C LEU A 197 12.61 -11.10 13.65
N ARG A 198 12.03 -11.37 12.48
CA ARG A 198 11.65 -12.72 12.09
C ARG A 198 12.04 -12.97 10.62
N PRO A 199 13.03 -13.86 10.36
CA PRO A 199 13.20 -14.38 9.00
C PRO A 199 11.95 -15.19 8.61
N ALA A 200 11.80 -15.48 7.32
CA ALA A 200 10.68 -16.24 6.76
C ALA A 200 9.31 -15.51 6.79
N GLN A 201 9.23 -14.38 6.10
CA GLN A 201 8.00 -13.61 5.94
C GLN A 201 7.60 -13.50 4.47
N VAL A 202 6.32 -13.66 4.17
CA VAL A 202 5.78 -13.54 2.81
C VAL A 202 4.53 -12.68 2.82
N ILE A 203 4.42 -11.75 1.88
CA ILE A 203 3.27 -10.88 1.71
C ILE A 203 2.71 -11.13 0.31
N PHE A 204 1.47 -11.58 0.23
CA PHE A 204 0.75 -11.78 -1.02
C PHE A 204 -0.11 -10.56 -1.31
N LEU A 205 0.07 -9.98 -2.50
CA LEU A 205 -0.82 -8.99 -3.08
C LEU A 205 -1.74 -9.73 -4.03
N THR A 206 -3.02 -9.88 -3.67
CA THR A 206 -3.95 -10.74 -4.42
C THR A 206 -5.05 -9.93 -5.12
N PRO A 207 -4.77 -9.17 -6.20
CA PRO A 207 -5.81 -8.47 -6.93
C PRO A 207 -6.82 -9.44 -7.55
N ASP A 208 -8.12 -9.17 -7.36
CA ASP A 208 -9.21 -9.93 -7.99
C ASP A 208 -9.33 -9.57 -9.49
N ILE A 209 -10.11 -10.34 -10.25
CA ILE A 209 -10.56 -10.02 -11.62
C ILE A 209 -11.13 -8.60 -11.71
N ARG A 210 -11.87 -8.16 -10.69
CA ARG A 210 -12.42 -6.79 -10.63
C ARG A 210 -11.33 -5.70 -10.65
N CYS A 211 -10.10 -6.01 -10.24
CA CYS A 211 -8.98 -5.08 -10.35
C CYS A 211 -8.55 -4.89 -11.81
N MET A 212 -8.60 -5.95 -12.63
CA MET A 212 -8.28 -5.85 -14.06
C MET A 212 -9.27 -4.96 -14.83
N GLU A 213 -10.48 -4.77 -14.28
CA GLU A 213 -11.53 -3.94 -14.85
C GLU A 213 -11.61 -2.54 -14.22
N SER A 214 -10.88 -2.30 -13.12
CA SER A 214 -10.92 -1.06 -12.34
C SER A 214 -9.53 -0.46 -12.19
N ASP A 215 -9.29 0.66 -12.90
CA ASP A 215 -8.07 1.46 -12.77
C ASP A 215 -7.85 1.92 -11.32
N GLU A 216 -8.94 2.22 -10.61
CA GLU A 216 -8.90 2.62 -9.20
C GLU A 216 -8.32 1.51 -8.32
N LEU A 217 -8.84 0.28 -8.40
CA LEU A 217 -8.32 -0.84 -7.62
C LEU A 217 -6.91 -1.22 -8.05
N THR A 218 -6.61 -1.27 -9.36
CA THR A 218 -5.26 -1.50 -9.87
C THR A 218 -4.26 -0.51 -9.27
N SER A 219 -4.65 0.76 -9.16
CA SER A 219 -3.80 1.78 -8.56
C SER A 219 -3.61 1.64 -7.05
N VAL A 220 -4.51 0.96 -6.33
CA VAL A 220 -4.33 0.64 -4.90
C VAL A 220 -3.29 -0.48 -4.72
N TYR A 221 -3.30 -1.50 -5.58
CA TYR A 221 -2.26 -2.53 -5.58
C TYR A 221 -0.89 -1.97 -5.99
N GLY A 222 -0.86 -1.05 -6.97
CA GLY A 222 0.35 -0.29 -7.29
C GLY A 222 0.87 0.52 -6.09
N PHE A 223 -0.03 1.16 -5.33
CA PHE A 223 0.33 1.80 -4.06
C PHE A 223 0.92 0.80 -3.07
N LEU A 224 0.27 -0.35 -2.82
CA LEU A 224 0.76 -1.37 -1.89
C LEU A 224 2.18 -1.84 -2.25
N LEU A 225 2.39 -2.21 -3.51
CA LEU A 225 3.69 -2.69 -4.01
C LEU A 225 4.80 -1.66 -3.76
N HIS A 226 4.60 -0.42 -4.24
CA HIS A 226 5.62 0.63 -4.13
C HIS A 226 5.82 1.12 -2.69
N ALA A 227 4.75 1.23 -1.91
CA ALA A 227 4.82 1.68 -0.53
C ALA A 227 5.54 0.64 0.35
N LEU A 228 5.23 -0.66 0.20
CA LEU A 228 5.92 -1.72 0.95
C LEU A 228 7.41 -1.77 0.62
N GLN A 229 7.76 -1.73 -0.67
CA GLN A 229 9.18 -1.73 -1.09
C GLN A 229 9.93 -0.51 -0.55
N SER A 230 9.35 0.68 -0.65
CA SER A 230 9.99 1.92 -0.20
C SER A 230 10.15 1.93 1.33
N MET A 231 9.10 1.56 2.06
CA MET A 231 9.12 1.50 3.53
C MET A 231 10.08 0.43 4.04
N ALA A 232 10.14 -0.74 3.40
CA ALA A 232 11.13 -1.77 3.73
C ALA A 232 12.55 -1.28 3.48
N SER A 233 12.81 -0.59 2.36
CA SER A 233 14.12 -0.03 2.06
C SER A 233 14.57 0.99 3.11
N LEU A 234 13.67 1.89 3.54
CA LEU A 234 13.92 2.82 4.65
C LEU A 234 14.15 2.09 5.99
N HIS A 235 13.58 0.89 6.12
CA HIS A 235 13.83 -0.02 7.24
C HIS A 235 15.04 -0.95 7.00
N ASN A 236 15.90 -0.68 6.01
CA ASN A 236 17.07 -1.50 5.65
C ASN A 236 16.73 -2.98 5.39
N VAL A 237 15.55 -3.24 4.83
CA VAL A 237 15.09 -4.56 4.40
C VAL A 237 14.80 -4.51 2.91
N LYS A 238 15.21 -5.54 2.18
CA LYS A 238 14.90 -5.69 0.75
C LYS A 238 13.96 -6.88 0.56
N PHE A 239 12.86 -6.66 -0.14
CA PHE A 239 12.00 -7.75 -0.58
C PHE A 239 12.60 -8.47 -1.79
N SER A 240 12.56 -9.79 -1.77
CA SER A 240 12.58 -10.57 -3.01
C SER A 240 11.19 -10.52 -3.63
N LEU A 241 11.12 -10.33 -4.94
CA LEU A 241 9.85 -10.21 -5.65
C LEU A 241 9.55 -11.51 -6.40
N ALA A 242 8.37 -12.08 -6.14
CA ALA A 242 7.80 -13.15 -6.96
C ALA A 242 6.72 -12.52 -7.86
N GLU A 243 6.92 -12.59 -9.17
CA GLU A 243 6.00 -12.08 -10.18
C GLU A 243 5.31 -13.24 -10.90
N PRO A 244 4.08 -13.05 -11.40
CA PRO A 244 3.45 -14.06 -12.23
C PRO A 244 4.15 -14.11 -13.60
N VAL A 245 4.16 -15.29 -14.21
CA VAL A 245 4.77 -15.48 -15.53
C VAL A 245 3.71 -15.22 -16.60
N ARG A 246 4.11 -14.64 -17.74
CA ARG A 246 3.23 -14.51 -18.90
C ARG A 246 2.90 -15.91 -19.42
N ALA A 247 1.62 -16.27 -19.46
CA ALA A 247 1.21 -17.49 -20.11
C ALA A 247 1.39 -17.31 -21.62
N GLU A 248 2.10 -18.25 -22.24
CA GLU A 248 2.22 -18.28 -23.70
C GLU A 248 0.84 -18.58 -24.32
N GLU A 249 0.30 -17.63 -25.10
CA GLU A 249 -0.85 -17.90 -25.96
C GLU A 249 -0.43 -18.92 -27.03
N GLY A 250 -0.80 -20.20 -26.85
CA GLY A 250 -0.61 -21.22 -27.89
C GLY A 250 -0.08 -22.58 -27.45
N GLY A 251 0.00 -22.88 -26.15
CA GLY A 251 0.36 -24.22 -25.66
C GLY A 251 -0.73 -25.27 -25.89
N ALA A 252 -1.06 -25.57 -27.15
CA ALA A 252 -1.67 -26.85 -27.48
C ALA A 252 -0.69 -27.94 -27.01
N ARG A 253 -1.03 -28.63 -25.93
CA ARG A 253 -0.42 -29.92 -25.60
C ARG A 253 -0.73 -30.86 -26.76
N GLU A 254 0.18 -30.94 -27.73
CA GLU A 254 0.27 -32.12 -28.58
C GLU A 254 0.69 -33.26 -27.66
N THR A 255 -0.30 -34.04 -27.23
CA THR A 255 -0.11 -35.38 -26.70
C THR A 255 0.54 -36.23 -27.79
N PHE A 256 1.74 -36.73 -27.52
CA PHE A 256 2.26 -37.96 -28.11
C PHE A 256 2.58 -38.94 -26.98
#